data_AF-A0A9D9M7N0-F1
#
_entry.id   AF-A0A9D9M7N0-F1
#
_cell.length_a   1.000
_cell.length_b   1.000
_cell.length_c   1.000
_cell.angle_alpha   90.00
_cell.angle_beta   90.00
_cell.angle_gamma   90.00
#
_symmetry.space_group_name_H-M   'P 1'
#
loop_
_entity.id
_entity.type
_entity.pdbx_description
1 polymer ?
#
loop_
_entity_poly.entity_id
_entity_poly.type
_entity_poly.pdbx_seq_one_letter_code
_entity_poly.pdbx_strand_id
1 'polypeptide(L)'
;MKRVRLILETAFVFLAALSLLEACGKEKEPVADRLEVSPSTLTVDAPGGQVAFNVVSTEDWMAVVDQPWAKLLTVKGPGSDNPTPVKISVSENPSASQRSATVTVSDIGGNKKTVELVQAAGSGEPSVKGISSADDLLAFASAVNNGGAVSHYMVDGVVTLLNDIDASSIKEWIPVGTKSNPFVEAFDGKGHVIKNVQWTVDTDKYPDAGFFGYARNAMISKLVFGSEGSVVTFKGNASGT
;
A
#
# COMPACT_ATOMS: atom_id res chain seq x y z
N MET A 1 -64.80 -29.50 -67.88
CA MET A 1 -64.26 -30.62 -68.69
C MET A 1 -63.14 -31.30 -67.92
N LYS A 2 -62.92 -32.62 -68.13
CA LYS A 2 -61.74 -33.43 -67.70
C LYS A 2 -61.27 -33.23 -66.24
N ARG A 3 -61.61 -34.09 -65.27
CA ARG A 3 -61.03 -35.45 -65.03
C ARG A 3 -59.52 -35.53 -65.26
N VAL A 4 -58.77 -35.91 -64.22
CA VAL A 4 -57.92 -37.13 -64.16
C VAL A 4 -57.54 -37.41 -62.68
N ARG A 5 -57.63 -38.69 -62.27
CA ARG A 5 -57.05 -39.28 -61.04
C ARG A 5 -55.76 -40.01 -61.45
N LEU A 6 -54.74 -40.07 -60.59
CA LEU A 6 -53.71 -41.14 -60.47
C LEU A 6 -52.81 -40.78 -59.26
N ILE A 7 -52.16 -41.67 -58.49
CA ILE A 7 -52.52 -42.96 -57.83
C ILE A 7 -51.29 -43.37 -56.98
N LEU A 8 -51.49 -43.89 -55.74
CA LEU A 8 -50.51 -44.65 -54.89
C LEU A 8 -49.17 -43.94 -54.53
N GLU A 9 -48.44 -44.27 -53.45
CA GLU A 9 -48.64 -45.14 -52.27
C GLU A 9 -48.44 -44.29 -50.97
N THR A 10 -48.37 -44.76 -49.71
CA THR A 10 -48.55 -46.11 -49.08
C THR A 10 -49.48 -45.94 -47.84
N ALA A 11 -49.42 -46.78 -46.78
CA ALA A 11 -50.39 -46.70 -45.68
C ALA A 11 -49.93 -47.26 -44.30
N PHE A 12 -50.65 -46.84 -43.24
CA PHE A 12 -50.60 -47.28 -41.81
C PHE A 12 -49.32 -46.89 -41.02
N VAL A 13 -49.37 -46.48 -39.74
CA VAL A 13 -49.96 -47.16 -38.56
C VAL A 13 -50.44 -46.18 -37.46
N PHE A 14 -51.62 -46.47 -36.89
CA PHE A 14 -52.18 -46.18 -35.54
C PHE A 14 -51.90 -44.86 -34.76
N LEU A 15 -52.94 -44.02 -34.70
CA LEU A 15 -53.75 -43.75 -33.50
C LEU A 15 -53.12 -43.93 -32.09
N ALA A 16 -52.86 -42.82 -31.38
CA ALA A 16 -53.42 -42.55 -30.04
C ALA A 16 -53.04 -41.13 -29.55
N ALA A 17 -54.02 -40.24 -29.40
CA ALA A 17 -53.87 -39.06 -28.56
C ALA A 17 -54.26 -39.44 -27.14
N LEU A 18 -53.30 -39.45 -26.21
CA LEU A 18 -53.59 -39.47 -24.77
C LEU A 18 -52.65 -38.49 -24.07
N SER A 19 -53.26 -37.50 -23.42
CA SER A 19 -52.63 -36.34 -22.79
C SER A 19 -51.64 -36.71 -21.69
N LEU A 20 -50.45 -36.12 -21.71
CA LEU A 20 -49.55 -36.05 -20.55
C LEU A 20 -48.77 -34.72 -20.56
N LEU A 21 -49.19 -33.84 -19.64
CA LEU A 21 -48.51 -32.69 -19.04
C LEU A 21 -47.82 -31.65 -19.95
N GLU A 22 -48.41 -30.46 -19.97
CA GLU A 22 -47.68 -29.20 -20.14
C GLU A 22 -46.70 -29.01 -18.97
N ALA A 23 -45.42 -29.27 -19.23
CA ALA A 23 -44.32 -28.78 -18.41
C ALA A 23 -43.08 -28.58 -19.28
N CYS A 24 -43.21 -27.82 -20.37
CA CYS A 24 -42.06 -27.24 -21.06
C CYS A 24 -41.50 -26.10 -20.18
N GLY A 25 -40.89 -26.50 -19.07
CA GLY A 25 -40.09 -25.60 -18.26
C GLY A 25 -39.01 -25.03 -19.17
N LYS A 26 -38.87 -23.70 -19.17
CA LYS A 26 -37.66 -23.09 -19.70
C LYS A 26 -36.52 -23.57 -18.82
N GLU A 27 -35.78 -24.59 -19.27
CA GLU A 27 -34.40 -24.74 -18.84
C GLU A 27 -33.73 -23.42 -19.19
N LYS A 28 -33.49 -22.63 -18.15
CA LYS A 28 -32.65 -21.43 -18.25
C LYS A 28 -31.32 -21.96 -18.78
N GLU A 29 -30.87 -21.47 -19.93
CA GLU A 29 -29.51 -21.74 -20.38
C GLU A 29 -28.56 -21.45 -19.22
N PRO A 30 -27.57 -22.31 -18.95
CA PRO A 30 -26.66 -22.12 -17.83
C PRO A 30 -25.99 -20.75 -18.00
N VAL A 31 -26.24 -19.85 -17.05
CA VAL A 31 -25.69 -18.49 -17.10
C VAL A 31 -24.18 -18.65 -17.03
N ALA A 32 -23.49 -18.24 -18.10
CA ALA A 32 -22.05 -18.43 -18.21
C ALA A 32 -21.34 -17.73 -17.04
N ASP A 33 -20.57 -18.51 -16.29
CA ASP A 33 -19.85 -18.07 -15.10
C ASP A 33 -18.95 -16.87 -15.40
N ARG A 34 -19.07 -15.83 -14.58
CA ARG A 34 -18.48 -14.51 -14.84
C ARG A 34 -18.09 -13.83 -13.54
N LEU A 35 -16.86 -13.32 -13.52
CA LEU A 35 -16.38 -12.37 -12.51
C LEU A 35 -15.51 -11.31 -13.21
N GLU A 36 -15.93 -10.06 -13.12
CA GLU A 36 -15.28 -8.91 -13.74
C GLU A 36 -15.09 -7.78 -12.73
N VAL A 37 -14.00 -7.03 -12.91
CA VAL A 37 -13.67 -5.84 -12.12
C VAL A 37 -13.32 -4.70 -13.05
N SER A 38 -13.79 -3.49 -12.76
CA SER A 38 -13.49 -2.31 -13.58
C SER A 38 -13.49 -1.00 -12.78
N PRO A 39 -12.42 -0.18 -12.83
CA PRO A 39 -11.13 -0.48 -13.47
C PRO A 39 -10.34 -1.56 -12.71
N SER A 40 -9.36 -2.18 -13.38
CA SER A 40 -8.41 -3.13 -12.76
C SER A 40 -7.23 -2.45 -12.04
N THR A 41 -7.11 -1.13 -12.17
CA THR A 41 -6.10 -0.32 -11.48
C THR A 41 -6.75 0.96 -10.96
N LEU A 42 -6.43 1.34 -9.73
CA LEU A 42 -6.84 2.58 -9.08
C LEU A 42 -5.60 3.36 -8.68
N THR A 43 -5.61 4.68 -8.92
CA THR A 43 -4.54 5.60 -8.50
C THR A 43 -5.10 6.59 -7.48
N VAL A 44 -4.31 6.89 -6.44
CA VAL A 44 -4.67 7.85 -5.39
C VAL A 44 -3.47 8.73 -5.05
N ASP A 45 -3.71 10.01 -4.83
CA ASP A 45 -2.68 10.93 -4.36
C ASP A 45 -2.24 10.61 -2.92
N ALA A 46 -1.11 11.17 -2.50
CA ALA A 46 -0.53 10.94 -1.17
C ALA A 46 -1.51 11.16 0.00
N PRO A 47 -2.39 12.17 0.03
CA PRO A 47 -3.37 12.35 1.11
C PRO A 47 -4.39 11.21 1.27
N GLY A 48 -4.53 10.33 0.28
CA GLY A 48 -5.52 9.25 0.30
C GLY A 48 -6.94 9.76 0.01
N GLY A 49 -7.94 9.14 0.64
CA GLY A 49 -9.36 9.46 0.43
C GLY A 49 -10.22 8.21 0.22
N GLN A 50 -11.38 8.37 -0.44
CA GLN A 50 -12.20 7.23 -0.86
C GLN A 50 -12.15 7.05 -2.38
N VAL A 51 -11.89 5.81 -2.81
CA VAL A 51 -11.95 5.39 -4.22
C VAL A 51 -12.84 4.16 -4.36
N ALA A 52 -13.25 3.85 -5.58
CA ALA A 52 -14.03 2.66 -5.87
C ALA A 52 -13.71 2.07 -7.24
N PHE A 53 -13.86 0.75 -7.33
CA PHE A 53 -14.02 0.01 -8.59
C PHE A 53 -15.36 -0.74 -8.55
N ASN A 54 -15.83 -1.22 -9.69
CA ASN A 54 -17.06 -2.00 -9.78
C ASN A 54 -16.76 -3.49 -9.93
N VAL A 55 -17.60 -4.32 -9.32
CA VAL A 55 -17.68 -5.78 -9.54
C VAL A 55 -18.94 -6.09 -10.34
N VAL A 56 -18.82 -6.98 -11.32
CA VAL A 56 -19.95 -7.69 -11.95
C VAL A 56 -19.67 -9.17 -11.78
N SER A 57 -20.62 -9.95 -11.26
CA SER A 57 -20.45 -11.40 -11.11
C SER A 57 -21.78 -12.13 -11.24
N THR A 58 -21.75 -13.36 -11.75
CA THR A 58 -22.92 -14.26 -11.75
C THR A 58 -23.24 -14.82 -10.37
N GLU A 59 -22.25 -14.86 -9.49
CA GLU A 59 -22.30 -15.54 -8.20
C GLU A 59 -22.02 -14.57 -7.04
N ASP A 60 -22.36 -14.97 -5.81
CA ASP A 60 -22.03 -14.20 -4.61
C ASP A 60 -20.51 -14.09 -4.43
N TRP A 61 -20.03 -12.91 -4.04
CA TRP A 61 -18.60 -12.60 -4.01
C TRP A 61 -18.15 -11.88 -2.74
N MET A 62 -16.86 -12.00 -2.44
CA MET A 62 -16.15 -11.30 -1.38
C MET A 62 -14.89 -10.61 -1.91
N ALA A 63 -14.53 -9.50 -1.29
CA ALA A 63 -13.29 -8.76 -1.55
C ALA A 63 -12.41 -8.73 -0.30
N VAL A 64 -11.10 -8.88 -0.50
CA VAL A 64 -10.06 -8.71 0.53
C VAL A 64 -8.95 -7.80 0.01
N VAL A 65 -8.28 -7.08 0.90
CA VAL A 65 -7.11 -6.23 0.59
C VAL A 65 -5.94 -6.63 1.48
N ASP A 66 -4.74 -6.65 0.91
CA ASP A 66 -3.52 -7.17 1.54
C ASP A 66 -2.79 -6.15 2.43
N GLN A 67 -3.12 -4.86 2.34
CA GLN A 67 -2.45 -3.78 3.07
C GLN A 67 -3.36 -3.07 4.10
N PRO A 68 -2.89 -2.82 5.35
CA PRO A 68 -3.72 -2.23 6.41
C PRO A 68 -4.03 -0.73 6.23
N TRP A 69 -3.29 -0.03 5.36
CA TRP A 69 -3.53 1.38 5.04
C TRP A 69 -4.70 1.58 4.06
N ALA A 70 -5.15 0.52 3.38
CA ALA A 70 -6.36 0.49 2.56
C ALA A 70 -7.44 -0.34 3.28
N LYS A 71 -8.67 0.18 3.38
CA LYS A 71 -9.77 -0.47 4.09
C LYS A 71 -10.99 -0.58 3.20
N LEU A 72 -11.41 -1.81 2.92
CA LEU A 72 -12.65 -2.08 2.19
C LEU A 72 -13.86 -1.66 3.03
N LEU A 73 -14.67 -0.78 2.48
CA LEU A 73 -15.98 -0.40 3.02
C LEU A 73 -17.09 -1.30 2.46
N THR A 74 -16.90 -1.82 1.24
CA THR A 74 -17.70 -2.91 0.66
C THR A 74 -16.83 -4.18 0.65
N VAL A 75 -17.17 -5.18 1.45
CA VAL A 75 -16.39 -6.44 1.56
C VAL A 75 -17.03 -7.63 0.83
N LYS A 76 -18.29 -7.51 0.41
CA LYS A 76 -19.06 -8.54 -0.28
C LYS A 76 -20.24 -7.97 -1.04
N GLY A 77 -20.78 -8.73 -1.97
CA GLY A 77 -22.05 -8.45 -2.64
C GLY A 77 -22.65 -9.73 -3.24
N PRO A 78 -23.94 -9.68 -3.62
CA PRO A 78 -24.58 -10.79 -4.31
C PRO A 78 -24.12 -10.88 -5.77
N GLY A 79 -24.41 -12.02 -6.41
CA GLY A 79 -24.39 -12.11 -7.87
C GLY A 79 -25.30 -11.05 -8.51
N SER A 80 -24.78 -10.31 -9.47
CA SER A 80 -25.51 -9.29 -10.24
C SER A 80 -24.87 -9.00 -11.59
N ASP A 81 -25.71 -8.90 -12.62
CA ASP A 81 -25.33 -8.32 -13.92
C ASP A 81 -25.08 -6.80 -13.83
N ASN A 82 -25.56 -6.13 -12.77
CA ASN A 82 -25.36 -4.71 -12.57
C ASN A 82 -24.03 -4.43 -11.81
N PRO A 83 -23.22 -3.45 -12.26
CA PRO A 83 -22.00 -3.04 -11.57
C PRO A 83 -22.25 -2.65 -10.10
N THR A 84 -21.64 -3.39 -9.17
CA THR A 84 -21.70 -3.11 -7.73
C THR A 84 -20.41 -2.43 -7.27
N PRO A 85 -20.47 -1.21 -6.68
CA PRO A 85 -19.28 -0.46 -6.32
C PRO A 85 -18.61 -0.99 -5.04
N VAL A 86 -17.37 -1.44 -5.17
CA VAL A 86 -16.47 -1.75 -4.07
C VAL A 86 -15.75 -0.48 -3.64
N LYS A 87 -16.17 0.10 -2.50
CA LYS A 87 -15.57 1.30 -1.94
C LYS A 87 -14.38 0.96 -1.03
N ILE A 88 -13.29 1.71 -1.17
CA ILE A 88 -12.06 1.59 -0.40
C ILE A 88 -11.76 2.94 0.26
N SER A 89 -11.49 2.95 1.57
CA SER A 89 -10.91 4.09 2.26
C SER A 89 -9.39 3.92 2.30
N VAL A 90 -8.66 4.89 1.78
CA VAL A 90 -7.20 4.89 1.65
C VAL A 90 -6.63 5.93 2.61
N SER A 91 -5.73 5.51 3.49
CA SER A 91 -5.04 6.38 4.45
C SER A 91 -3.94 7.18 3.75
N GLU A 92 -3.47 8.27 4.36
CA GLU A 92 -2.35 9.06 3.82
C GLU A 92 -1.06 8.23 3.67
N ASN A 93 -0.29 8.49 2.61
CA ASN A 93 1.07 8.01 2.43
C ASN A 93 2.07 9.16 2.72
N PRO A 94 2.66 9.23 3.92
CA PRO A 94 3.64 10.27 4.23
C PRO A 94 5.01 10.00 3.58
N SER A 95 5.30 8.75 3.19
CA SER A 95 6.62 8.36 2.67
C SER A 95 6.92 8.99 1.31
N ALA A 96 8.17 9.39 1.09
CA ALA A 96 8.69 9.81 -0.23
C ALA A 96 8.72 8.66 -1.28
N SER A 97 8.30 7.45 -0.91
CA SER A 97 8.12 6.32 -1.83
C SER A 97 6.64 6.06 -2.12
N GLN A 98 6.32 5.76 -3.39
CA GLN A 98 5.03 5.23 -3.80
C GLN A 98 4.78 3.88 -3.11
N ARG A 99 3.51 3.56 -2.79
CA ARG A 99 3.11 2.24 -2.25
C ARG A 99 1.93 1.66 -3.03
N SER A 100 1.85 0.34 -3.08
CA SER A 100 0.77 -0.39 -3.76
C SER A 100 0.13 -1.45 -2.87
N ALA A 101 -1.15 -1.74 -3.11
CA ALA A 101 -1.92 -2.81 -2.49
C ALA A 101 -2.66 -3.61 -3.57
N THR A 102 -2.96 -4.87 -3.27
CA THR A 102 -3.75 -5.75 -4.12
C THR A 102 -5.11 -6.00 -3.47
N VAL A 103 -6.19 -5.58 -4.11
CA VAL A 103 -7.54 -6.04 -3.78
C VAL A 103 -7.81 -7.33 -4.56
N THR A 104 -8.12 -8.42 -3.87
CA THR A 104 -8.56 -9.67 -4.49
C THR A 104 -10.06 -9.84 -4.29
N VAL A 105 -10.79 -9.98 -5.39
CA VAL A 105 -12.21 -10.38 -5.40
C VAL A 105 -12.27 -11.88 -5.71
N SER A 106 -13.06 -12.63 -4.95
CA SER A 106 -13.35 -14.05 -5.18
C SER A 106 -14.85 -14.29 -5.13
N ASP A 107 -15.39 -15.05 -6.07
CA ASP A 107 -16.77 -15.55 -6.01
C ASP A 107 -16.86 -16.93 -5.35
N ILE A 108 -18.09 -17.41 -5.11
CA ILE A 108 -18.33 -18.77 -4.58
C ILE A 108 -18.11 -19.90 -5.61
N GLY A 109 -18.01 -19.57 -6.90
CA GLY A 109 -17.58 -20.51 -7.95
C GLY A 109 -16.07 -20.81 -7.89
N GLY A 110 -15.30 -19.93 -7.26
CA GLY A 110 -13.85 -20.03 -7.07
C GLY A 110 -13.03 -19.18 -8.03
N ASN A 111 -13.66 -18.38 -8.90
CA ASN A 111 -12.95 -17.44 -9.76
C ASN A 111 -12.35 -16.32 -8.93
N LYS A 112 -11.27 -15.73 -9.45
CA LYS A 112 -10.58 -14.61 -8.81
C LYS A 112 -10.24 -13.52 -9.81
N LYS A 113 -10.38 -12.28 -9.37
CA LYS A 113 -9.89 -11.08 -10.06
C LYS A 113 -9.14 -10.20 -9.06
N THR A 114 -8.15 -9.48 -9.57
CA THR A 114 -7.35 -8.53 -8.79
C THR A 114 -7.55 -7.12 -9.30
N VAL A 115 -7.51 -6.16 -8.37
CA VAL A 115 -7.42 -4.73 -8.65
C VAL A 115 -6.17 -4.20 -7.96
N GLU A 116 -5.29 -3.58 -8.72
CA GLU A 116 -4.11 -2.90 -8.19
C GLU A 116 -4.51 -1.52 -7.66
N LEU A 117 -4.15 -1.21 -6.42
CA LEU A 117 -4.33 0.12 -5.82
C LEU A 117 -2.95 0.76 -5.62
N VAL A 118 -2.64 1.76 -6.42
CA VAL A 118 -1.39 2.51 -6.37
C VAL A 118 -1.62 3.85 -5.67
N GLN A 119 -0.82 4.16 -4.65
CA GLN A 119 -0.84 5.44 -3.96
C GLN A 119 0.50 6.17 -4.12
N ALA A 120 0.44 7.42 -4.60
CA ALA A 120 1.59 8.27 -4.86
C ALA A 120 2.47 8.48 -3.60
N ALA A 121 3.73 8.84 -3.83
CA ALA A 121 4.63 9.29 -2.78
C ALA A 121 4.12 10.59 -2.13
N GLY A 122 4.21 10.68 -0.80
CA GLY A 122 4.11 11.93 -0.05
C GLY A 122 5.42 12.71 -0.05
N SER A 123 5.55 13.68 0.85
CA SER A 123 6.76 14.52 0.96
C SER A 123 7.97 13.78 1.54
N GLY A 124 7.76 12.70 2.30
CA GLY A 124 8.79 12.11 3.17
C GLY A 124 9.10 12.97 4.40
N GLU A 125 8.36 14.04 4.64
CA GLU A 125 8.49 14.87 5.84
C GLU A 125 7.58 14.35 6.97
N PRO A 126 7.89 14.66 8.24
CA PRO A 126 7.05 14.30 9.37
C PRO A 126 5.64 14.87 9.25
N SER A 127 4.64 14.03 9.50
CA SER A 127 3.21 14.43 9.55
C SER A 127 2.87 15.32 10.76
N VAL A 128 3.77 15.40 11.75
CA VAL A 128 3.70 16.28 12.92
C VAL A 128 5.07 16.90 13.14
N LYS A 129 5.13 18.17 13.57
CA LYS A 129 6.40 18.84 13.83
C LYS A 129 7.23 18.14 14.90
N GLY A 130 8.42 17.66 14.52
CA GLY A 130 9.32 16.87 15.37
C GLY A 130 9.81 15.60 14.65
N ILE A 131 10.50 14.74 15.38
CA ILE A 131 10.93 13.40 14.93
C ILE A 131 10.21 12.37 15.79
N SER A 132 9.40 11.51 15.16
CA SER A 132 8.51 10.54 15.84
C SER A 132 8.66 9.09 15.37
N SER A 133 9.50 8.85 14.37
CA SER A 133 9.70 7.55 13.73
C SER A 133 11.13 7.42 13.16
N ALA A 134 11.50 6.20 12.76
CA ALA A 134 12.75 5.94 12.06
C ALA A 134 12.80 6.64 10.68
N ASP A 135 11.65 6.76 10.01
CA ASP A 135 11.54 7.43 8.71
C ASP A 135 11.73 8.95 8.87
N ASP A 136 11.13 9.57 9.88
CA ASP A 136 11.36 10.98 10.24
C ASP A 136 12.85 11.24 10.52
N LEU A 137 13.52 10.29 11.20
CA LEU A 137 14.92 10.38 11.56
C LEU A 137 15.85 10.29 10.34
N LEU A 138 15.55 9.43 9.37
CA LEU A 138 16.26 9.35 8.08
C LEU A 138 16.00 10.58 7.21
N ALA A 139 14.77 11.07 7.19
CA ALA A 139 14.38 12.27 6.45
C ALA A 139 15.10 13.51 7.02
N PHE A 140 15.17 13.64 8.36
CA PHE A 140 15.94 14.68 9.04
C PHE A 140 17.43 14.66 8.63
N ALA A 141 18.07 13.49 8.70
CA ALA A 141 19.48 13.34 8.31
C ALA A 141 19.70 13.75 6.85
N SER A 142 18.79 13.34 5.98
CA SER A 142 18.82 13.66 4.55
C SER A 142 18.56 15.15 4.28
N ALA A 143 17.65 15.80 5.00
CA ALA A 143 17.38 17.23 4.91
C ALA A 143 18.63 18.05 5.27
N VAL A 144 19.26 17.76 6.42
CA VAL A 144 20.51 18.41 6.84
C VAL A 144 21.61 18.20 5.80
N ASN A 145 21.83 16.95 5.36
CA ASN A 145 22.94 16.62 4.46
C ASN A 145 22.80 17.26 3.08
N ASN A 146 21.58 17.52 2.60
CA ASN A 146 21.31 18.23 1.37
C ASN A 146 21.19 19.77 1.53
N GLY A 147 21.36 20.32 2.75
CA GLY A 147 21.19 21.75 3.01
C GLY A 147 19.73 22.23 2.95
N GLY A 148 18.78 21.31 3.11
CA GLY A 148 17.34 21.57 3.13
C GLY A 148 16.85 22.19 4.45
N ALA A 149 15.61 22.66 4.45
CA ALA A 149 14.99 23.23 5.64
C ALA A 149 14.66 22.15 6.68
N VAL A 150 14.94 22.41 7.95
CA VAL A 150 14.67 21.48 9.06
C VAL A 150 13.47 21.87 9.94
N SER A 151 12.70 22.89 9.55
CA SER A 151 11.61 23.44 10.37
C SER A 151 10.45 22.48 10.63
N HIS A 152 10.34 21.40 9.85
CA HIS A 152 9.38 20.30 10.03
C HIS A 152 9.81 19.34 11.15
N TYR A 153 11.10 19.27 11.49
CA TYR A 153 11.63 18.47 12.60
C TYR A 153 11.71 19.27 13.91
N MET A 154 11.29 20.54 13.90
CA MET A 154 11.45 21.49 15.01
C MET A 154 10.16 21.72 15.81
N VAL A 155 10.26 21.60 17.13
CA VAL A 155 9.28 22.10 18.10
C VAL A 155 9.89 23.32 18.79
N ASP A 156 9.17 24.44 18.82
CA ASP A 156 9.62 25.70 19.43
C ASP A 156 11.03 26.17 19.00
N GLY A 157 11.41 25.88 17.74
CA GLY A 157 12.72 26.22 17.15
C GLY A 157 13.85 25.22 17.44
N VAL A 158 13.58 24.09 18.10
CA VAL A 158 14.56 23.05 18.45
C VAL A 158 14.21 21.75 17.75
N VAL A 159 15.18 21.11 17.07
CA VAL A 159 14.98 19.76 16.50
C VAL A 159 14.73 18.79 17.63
N THR A 160 13.57 18.14 17.63
CA THR A 160 13.03 17.50 18.85
C THR A 160 12.55 16.09 18.59
N LEU A 161 13.02 15.12 19.40
CA LEU A 161 12.38 13.80 19.48
C LEU A 161 11.05 13.91 20.24
N LEU A 162 9.98 13.33 19.68
CA LEU A 162 8.64 13.35 20.28
C LEU A 162 8.33 12.09 21.12
N ASN A 163 9.06 11.01 20.86
CA ASN A 163 8.88 9.68 21.46
C ASN A 163 10.19 8.89 21.34
N ASP A 164 10.19 7.67 21.90
CA ASP A 164 11.26 6.70 21.65
C ASP A 164 11.18 6.19 20.21
N ILE A 165 12.32 6.14 19.51
CA ILE A 165 12.42 5.76 18.10
C ILE A 165 12.87 4.31 17.99
N ASP A 166 12.09 3.44 17.34
CA ASP A 166 12.54 2.09 16.97
C ASP A 166 13.32 2.14 15.65
N ALA A 167 14.65 2.10 15.73
CA ALA A 167 15.53 2.17 14.57
C ALA A 167 15.79 0.80 13.88
N SER A 168 15.02 -0.25 14.22
CA SER A 168 15.24 -1.60 13.68
C SER A 168 15.12 -1.72 12.15
N SER A 169 14.39 -0.81 11.50
CA SER A 169 14.30 -0.72 10.03
C SER A 169 15.58 -0.21 9.37
N ILE A 170 16.39 0.57 10.07
CA ILE A 170 17.58 1.25 9.54
C ILE A 170 18.79 0.31 9.55
N LYS A 171 19.35 0.01 8.37
CA LYS A 171 20.50 -0.91 8.20
C LYS A 171 21.81 -0.21 7.85
N GLU A 172 21.75 0.91 7.14
CA GLU A 172 22.88 1.81 6.88
C GLU A 172 22.49 3.18 7.45
N TRP A 173 23.37 3.79 8.24
CA TRP A 173 23.18 5.12 8.81
C TRP A 173 24.13 6.11 8.14
N ILE A 174 23.54 7.19 7.62
CA ILE A 174 24.29 8.32 7.08
C ILE A 174 24.38 9.36 8.20
N PRO A 175 25.58 9.72 8.69
CA PRO A 175 25.74 10.71 9.75
C PRO A 175 25.10 12.06 9.40
N VAL A 176 24.50 12.73 10.40
CA VAL A 176 23.82 14.02 10.24
C VAL A 176 24.85 15.14 10.16
N GLY A 177 24.79 15.93 9.08
CA GLY A 177 25.69 17.04 8.82
C GLY A 177 26.96 16.64 8.07
N THR A 178 27.32 17.43 7.06
CA THR A 178 28.55 17.29 6.28
C THR A 178 29.41 18.55 6.39
N LYS A 179 30.68 18.50 5.98
CA LYS A 179 31.54 19.70 5.93
C LYS A 179 30.95 20.86 5.11
N SER A 180 30.18 20.56 4.06
CA SER A 180 29.49 21.56 3.23
C SER A 180 28.19 22.05 3.87
N ASN A 181 27.40 21.12 4.42
CA ASN A 181 26.12 21.37 5.08
C ASN A 181 26.20 20.92 6.54
N PRO A 182 26.89 21.68 7.42
CA PRO A 182 27.05 21.30 8.81
C PRO A 182 25.72 21.38 9.55
N PHE A 183 25.48 20.49 10.51
CA PHE A 183 24.38 20.68 11.45
C PHE A 183 24.69 21.87 12.37
N VAL A 184 23.84 22.90 12.35
CA VAL A 184 24.05 24.17 13.09
C VAL A 184 22.97 24.47 14.13
N GLU A 185 21.92 23.66 14.19
CA GLU A 185 20.74 23.92 15.01
C GLU A 185 20.84 23.30 16.41
N ALA A 186 19.85 23.58 17.26
CA ALA A 186 19.67 22.87 18.52
C ALA A 186 18.95 21.53 18.31
N PHE A 187 19.38 20.49 19.02
CA PHE A 187 18.75 19.18 19.10
C PHE A 187 18.46 18.83 20.56
N ASP A 188 17.20 18.51 20.88
CA ASP A 188 16.80 17.96 22.18
C ASP A 188 16.12 16.60 22.00
N GLY A 189 16.79 15.54 22.45
CA GLY A 189 16.21 14.21 22.50
C GLY A 189 15.11 14.05 23.56
N LYS A 190 14.92 15.05 24.45
CA LYS A 190 13.94 15.09 25.55
C LYS A 190 14.00 13.90 26.53
N GLY A 191 15.07 13.12 26.48
CA GLY A 191 15.25 11.88 27.25
C GLY A 191 14.66 10.63 26.57
N HIS A 192 14.15 10.76 25.35
CA HIS A 192 13.72 9.64 24.53
C HIS A 192 14.91 8.83 24.00
N VAL A 193 14.66 7.54 23.77
CA VAL A 193 15.68 6.58 23.39
C VAL A 193 15.52 6.16 21.92
N ILE A 194 16.61 6.21 21.16
CA ILE A 194 16.72 5.54 19.86
C ILE A 194 17.09 4.08 20.11
N LYS A 195 16.11 3.18 20.00
CA LYS A 195 16.17 1.75 20.35
C LYS A 195 16.48 0.86 19.14
N ASN A 196 16.83 -0.39 19.41
CA ASN A 196 17.03 -1.45 18.41
C ASN A 196 18.04 -1.10 17.30
N VAL A 197 19.00 -0.21 17.61
CA VAL A 197 20.04 0.23 16.68
C VAL A 197 20.88 -0.96 16.26
N GLN A 198 20.85 -1.25 14.95
CA GLN A 198 21.59 -2.34 14.30
C GLN A 198 22.09 -1.88 12.91
N TRP A 199 22.53 -0.63 12.82
CA TRP A 199 23.00 -0.02 11.58
C TRP A 199 24.51 -0.09 11.41
N THR A 200 24.95 -0.05 10.14
CA THR A 200 26.35 0.16 9.76
C THR A 200 26.57 1.61 9.34
N VAL A 201 27.69 2.22 9.75
CA VAL A 201 28.24 3.44 9.15
C VAL A 201 29.45 3.03 8.31
N ASP A 202 29.41 3.35 7.02
CA ASP A 202 30.52 3.16 6.08
C ASP A 202 31.47 4.36 6.18
N THR A 203 32.60 4.18 6.86
CA THR A 203 33.58 5.25 7.12
C THR A 203 34.48 5.55 5.94
N ASP A 204 34.50 4.70 4.90
CA ASP A 204 35.19 4.99 3.64
C ASP A 204 34.36 5.99 2.80
N LYS A 205 33.02 5.95 2.92
CA LYS A 205 32.11 6.98 2.36
C LYS A 205 31.95 8.21 3.26
N TYR A 206 31.86 7.99 4.58
CA TYR A 206 31.51 9.01 5.58
C TYR A 206 32.63 9.09 6.65
N PRO A 207 33.76 9.77 6.36
CA PRO A 207 34.89 9.84 7.29
C PRO A 207 34.53 10.58 8.60
N ASP A 208 33.62 11.56 8.50
CA ASP A 208 32.95 12.20 9.62
C ASP A 208 31.87 11.26 10.20
N ALA A 209 32.31 10.20 10.89
CA ALA A 209 31.45 9.11 11.34
C ALA A 209 30.81 9.39 12.72
N GLY A 210 29.53 9.04 12.87
CA GLY A 210 28.78 9.18 14.12
C GLY A 210 27.27 9.20 13.91
N PHE A 211 26.52 9.63 14.92
CA PHE A 211 25.11 10.00 14.72
C PHE A 211 25.02 11.35 13.99
N PHE A 212 25.69 12.37 14.53
CA PHE A 212 26.10 13.55 13.78
C PHE A 212 27.50 13.29 13.21
N GLY A 213 27.70 13.60 11.93
CA GLY A 213 29.02 13.56 11.31
C GLY A 213 29.73 14.90 11.49
N TYR A 214 29.14 15.96 10.92
CA TYR A 214 29.70 17.31 11.00
C TYR A 214 28.69 18.29 11.61
N ALA A 215 28.95 18.72 12.84
CA ALA A 215 28.18 19.74 13.54
C ALA A 215 29.03 20.99 13.82
N ARG A 216 28.45 22.19 13.71
CA ARG A 216 29.14 23.48 13.93
C ARG A 216 28.26 24.43 14.72
N ASN A 217 28.68 24.77 15.94
CA ASN A 217 27.92 25.60 16.89
C ASN A 217 26.54 25.03 17.29
N ALA A 218 26.25 23.77 16.94
CA ALA A 218 25.03 23.08 17.32
C ALA A 218 25.02 22.78 18.84
N MET A 219 23.82 22.78 19.42
CA MET A 219 23.60 22.36 20.81
C MET A 219 22.87 21.02 20.82
N ILE A 220 23.56 19.93 21.15
CA ILE A 220 22.97 18.59 21.23
C ILE A 220 22.73 18.25 22.70
N SER A 221 21.49 17.94 23.07
CA SER A 221 21.07 17.64 24.43
C SER A 221 20.16 16.41 24.51
N LYS A 222 20.28 15.65 25.60
CA LYS A 222 19.43 14.48 25.94
C LYS A 222 19.24 13.45 24.83
N LEU A 223 20.21 13.32 23.91
CA LEU A 223 20.26 12.25 22.92
C LEU A 223 20.66 10.94 23.63
N VAL A 224 19.79 9.93 23.58
CA VAL A 224 20.02 8.63 24.22
C VAL A 224 19.92 7.50 23.19
N PHE A 225 20.90 6.60 23.21
CA PHE A 225 20.90 5.40 22.40
C PHE A 225 20.69 4.15 23.25
N GLY A 226 19.85 3.27 22.72
CA GLY A 226 19.87 1.85 23.00
C GLY A 226 19.01 1.36 24.16
N SER A 227 18.49 0.15 23.96
CA SER A 227 18.22 -0.84 25.00
C SER A 227 19.38 -1.84 25.07
N GLU A 228 19.34 -2.76 26.04
CA GLU A 228 20.24 -3.93 26.07
C GLU A 228 20.26 -4.62 24.69
N GLY A 229 21.46 -4.95 24.19
CA GLY A 229 21.68 -5.55 22.88
C GLY A 229 21.80 -4.60 21.67
N SER A 230 21.76 -3.27 21.86
CA SER A 230 21.95 -2.31 20.76
C SER A 230 23.41 -2.25 20.27
N VAL A 231 23.63 -2.19 18.95
CA VAL A 231 24.97 -2.21 18.33
C VAL A 231 25.09 -1.19 17.20
N VAL A 232 26.06 -0.28 17.31
CA VAL A 232 26.53 0.57 16.19
C VAL A 232 27.79 -0.06 15.61
N THR A 233 27.79 -0.37 14.31
CA THR A 233 28.98 -0.90 13.63
C THR A 233 29.58 0.15 12.70
N PHE A 234 30.85 0.47 12.88
CA PHE A 234 31.64 1.25 11.91
C PHE A 234 32.45 0.30 11.04
N LYS A 235 32.48 0.51 9.72
CA LYS A 235 33.28 -0.29 8.76
C LYS A 235 33.99 0.61 7.77
N GLY A 236 35.24 0.30 7.48
CA GLY A 236 36.10 1.05 6.56
C GLY A 236 37.45 1.37 7.21
N ASN A 237 38.31 2.05 6.47
CA ASN A 237 39.61 2.53 6.93
C ASN A 237 39.49 4.02 7.27
N ALA A 238 39.35 4.34 8.56
CA ALA A 238 39.38 5.73 9.04
C ALA A 238 40.75 6.38 8.75
N SER A 239 40.85 7.05 7.60
CA SER A 239 42.03 7.77 7.14
C SER A 239 41.95 9.21 7.64
N GLY A 240 42.50 9.45 8.84
CA GLY A 240 42.60 10.80 9.39
C GLY A 240 43.65 11.64 8.63
N THR A 241 43.27 12.88 8.31
CA THR A 241 44.16 13.97 7.87
C THR A 241 44.04 15.16 8.81
#